data_AF-A0A5P2BET1-F1
#
_entry.id   AF-A0A5P2BET1-F1
#
_cell.length_a   1.000
_cell.length_b   1.000
_cell.length_c   1.000
_cell.angle_alpha   90.00
_cell.angle_beta   90.00
_cell.angle_gamma   90.00
#
_symmetry.space_group_name_H-M   'P 1'
#
loop_
_entity.id
_entity.type
_entity.pdbx_description
1 polymer ?
#
loop_
_entity_poly.entity_id
_entity_poly.type
_entity_poly.pdbx_seq_one_letter_code
_entity_poly.pdbx_strand_id
1 'polypeptide(L)'
;MTETPRIPTGIPTDLDWTRAAPEDAEGPGPWIEIAFGADGDAVYLRETSDPDNVVTTTRKKWDAFVLGVQAGEFDHFVEGVEGVEEAEGVEGS
;
A
#
# COMPACT_ATOMS: atom_id res chain seq x y z
N MET A 1 -2.47 -11.68 19.74
CA MET A 1 -3.75 -12.03 19.09
C MET A 1 -3.48 -11.96 17.60
N THR A 2 -3.08 -13.06 16.98
CA THR A 2 -2.94 -13.15 15.52
C THR A 2 -4.29 -13.62 15.00
N GLU A 3 -5.13 -12.69 14.54
CA GLU A 3 -6.30 -13.07 13.76
C GLU A 3 -5.78 -13.61 12.42
N THR A 4 -6.02 -14.89 12.15
CA THR A 4 -5.72 -15.53 10.86
C THR A 4 -6.36 -14.68 9.74
N PRO A 5 -5.61 -14.23 8.72
CA PRO A 5 -6.18 -13.50 7.59
C PRO A 5 -7.28 -14.36 6.97
N ARG A 6 -8.51 -13.91 7.10
CA ARG A 6 -9.64 -14.55 6.43
C ARG A 6 -9.56 -14.08 5.00
N ILE A 7 -9.22 -14.95 4.05
CA ILE A 7 -9.46 -14.69 2.62
C ILE A 7 -10.94 -14.29 2.53
N PRO A 8 -11.29 -13.03 2.22
CA PRO A 8 -12.69 -12.68 2.16
C PRO A 8 -13.27 -13.44 0.98
N THR A 9 -14.33 -14.21 1.22
CA THR A 9 -14.93 -15.19 0.31
C THR A 9 -15.66 -14.55 -0.89
N GLY A 10 -15.21 -13.37 -1.33
CA GLY A 10 -15.83 -12.55 -2.37
C GLY A 10 -14.83 -11.78 -3.24
N ILE A 11 -13.54 -12.11 -3.20
CA ILE A 11 -12.56 -11.53 -4.14
C ILE A 11 -12.54 -12.35 -5.42
N PRO A 12 -12.75 -11.73 -6.60
CA PRO A 12 -12.58 -12.40 -7.88
C PRO A 12 -11.15 -12.91 -8.05
N THR A 13 -10.99 -14.12 -8.60
CA THR A 13 -9.66 -14.70 -8.84
C THR A 13 -8.98 -14.17 -10.11
N ASP A 14 -9.75 -13.55 -11.01
CA ASP A 14 -9.31 -13.09 -12.33
C ASP A 14 -9.09 -11.56 -12.36
N LEU A 15 -8.43 -11.04 -11.32
CA LEU A 15 -8.14 -9.62 -11.19
C LEU A 15 -6.83 -9.27 -11.89
N ASP A 16 -6.85 -8.16 -12.65
CA ASP A 16 -5.66 -7.56 -13.24
C ASP A 16 -5.01 -6.61 -12.22
N TRP A 17 -3.89 -7.05 -11.63
CA TRP A 17 -3.17 -6.33 -10.59
C TRP A 17 -2.10 -5.42 -11.19
N THR A 18 -2.18 -4.13 -10.89
CA THR A 18 -1.18 -3.13 -11.29
C THR A 18 -0.38 -2.67 -10.07
N ARG A 19 0.95 -2.78 -10.14
CA ARG A 19 1.87 -2.24 -9.11
C ARG A 19 1.80 -0.71 -9.10
N ALA A 20 1.74 -0.12 -7.91
CA ALA A 20 1.73 1.34 -7.73
C ALA A 20 3.07 2.02 -8.02
N ALA A 21 4.14 1.22 -8.10
CA ALA A 21 5.50 1.67 -8.41
C ALA A 21 5.90 1.25 -9.84
N PRO A 22 6.84 1.97 -10.48
CA PRO A 22 7.40 1.58 -11.77
C PRO A 22 7.91 0.14 -11.76
N GLU A 23 7.79 -0.54 -12.90
CA GLU A 23 8.23 -1.94 -13.06
C GLU A 23 9.71 -2.12 -12.76
N ASP A 24 10.52 -1.15 -13.16
CA ASP A 24 11.98 -1.05 -12.97
C ASP A 24 12.40 -0.44 -11.63
N ALA A 25 11.44 -0.03 -10.77
CA ALA A 25 11.79 0.57 -9.49
C ALA A 25 12.46 -0.46 -8.55
N GLU A 26 13.71 -0.17 -8.21
CA GLU A 26 14.50 -0.83 -7.17
C GLU A 26 14.19 -0.18 -5.81
N GLY A 27 14.07 -0.99 -4.76
CA GLY A 27 13.83 -0.47 -3.42
C GLY A 27 13.52 -1.58 -2.41
N PRO A 28 13.57 -1.28 -1.10
CA PRO A 28 13.09 -2.19 -0.10
C PRO A 28 11.56 -2.25 -0.24
N GLY A 29 11.07 -3.21 -1.02
CA GLY A 29 9.65 -3.56 -0.98
C GLY A 29 9.18 -3.84 0.45
N PRO A 30 7.88 -4.07 0.67
CA PRO A 30 6.90 -4.48 -0.33
C PRO A 30 6.23 -3.34 -1.10
N TRP A 31 5.67 -3.67 -2.26
CA TRP A 31 4.93 -2.72 -3.10
C TRP A 31 3.43 -2.92 -2.94
N ILE A 32 2.67 -1.85 -3.11
CA ILE A 32 1.21 -1.93 -3.20
C ILE A 32 0.82 -2.28 -4.63
N GLU A 33 -0.11 -3.22 -4.77
CA GLU A 33 -0.79 -3.54 -6.03
C GLU A 33 -2.27 -3.17 -5.92
N ILE A 34 -2.85 -2.70 -7.02
CA ILE A 34 -4.25 -2.29 -7.11
C ILE A 34 -4.91 -3.06 -8.26
N ALA A 35 -6.14 -3.53 -8.05
CA ALA A 35 -6.99 -4.08 -9.09
C ALA A 35 -8.40 -3.49 -9.04
N PHE A 36 -9.07 -3.46 -10.19
CA PHE A 36 -10.43 -2.98 -10.32
C PHE A 36 -11.38 -4.13 -10.67
N GLY A 37 -12.50 -4.23 -9.95
CA GLY A 37 -13.52 -5.24 -10.22
C GLY A 37 -14.23 -5.00 -11.55
N ALA A 38 -14.67 -6.08 -12.20
CA ALA A 38 -15.38 -6.03 -13.49
C ALA A 38 -16.68 -5.22 -13.43
N ASP A 39 -17.36 -5.19 -12.28
CA ASP A 39 -18.58 -4.41 -12.05
C ASP A 39 -18.32 -2.90 -11.89
N GLY A 40 -17.04 -2.48 -11.86
CA GLY A 40 -16.59 -1.09 -11.82
C GLY A 40 -16.64 -0.42 -10.44
N ASP A 41 -17.41 -0.96 -9.48
CA ASP A 41 -17.53 -0.38 -8.13
C ASP A 41 -16.42 -0.82 -7.18
N ALA A 42 -15.93 -2.06 -7.24
CA ALA A 42 -14.92 -2.55 -6.30
C ALA A 42 -13.50 -2.14 -6.70
N VAL A 43 -12.71 -1.73 -5.70
CA VAL A 43 -11.26 -1.52 -5.81
C VAL A 43 -10.58 -2.39 -4.76
N TYR A 44 -9.57 -3.16 -5.18
CA TYR A 44 -8.83 -4.09 -4.35
C TYR A 44 -7.39 -3.62 -4.22
N LEU A 45 -6.84 -3.70 -3.01
CA LEU A 45 -5.46 -3.35 -2.70
C LEU A 45 -4.79 -4.49 -1.93
N ARG A 46 -3.53 -4.77 -2.22
CA ARG A 46 -2.72 -5.74 -1.47
C ARG A 46 -1.24 -5.37 -1.51
N GLU A 47 -0.46 -6.00 -0.64
CA GLU A 47 1.00 -5.95 -0.72
C GLU A 47 1.55 -7.11 -1.55
N THR A 48 2.62 -6.87 -2.30
CA THR A 48 3.31 -7.93 -3.07
C THR A 48 3.85 -9.06 -2.20
N SER A 49 4.16 -8.79 -0.92
CA SER A 49 4.68 -9.79 0.02
C SER A 49 3.61 -10.61 0.73
N ASP A 50 2.36 -10.13 0.75
CA ASP A 50 1.22 -10.79 1.41
C ASP A 50 -0.03 -10.73 0.50
N PRO A 51 -0.02 -11.44 -0.64
CA PRO A 51 -1.03 -11.30 -1.69
C PRO A 51 -2.44 -11.80 -1.28
N ASP A 52 -2.52 -12.54 -0.18
CA ASP A 52 -3.76 -13.09 0.38
C ASP A 52 -4.47 -12.07 1.30
N ASN A 53 -3.76 -11.03 1.74
CA ASN A 53 -4.29 -9.98 2.60
C ASN A 53 -4.74 -8.78 1.76
N VAL A 54 -6.00 -8.81 1.36
CA VAL A 54 -6.58 -7.83 0.43
C VAL A 54 -7.55 -6.89 1.16
N VAL A 55 -7.33 -5.59 0.96
CA VAL A 55 -8.25 -4.52 1.37
C VAL A 55 -9.18 -4.20 0.21
N THR A 56 -10.48 -4.16 0.47
CA THR A 56 -11.49 -3.79 -0.53
C THR A 56 -12.15 -2.45 -0.17
N THR A 57 -12.29 -1.58 -1.16
CA THR A 57 -13.05 -0.33 -1.07
C THR A 57 -13.93 -0.14 -2.31
N THR A 58 -14.68 0.96 -2.36
CA THR A 58 -15.49 1.32 -3.53
C THR A 58 -14.78 2.36 -4.39
N ARG A 59 -15.16 2.45 -5.67
CA ARG A 59 -14.64 3.42 -6.64
C ARG A 59 -14.78 4.83 -6.10
N LYS A 60 -15.97 5.17 -5.58
CA LYS A 60 -16.24 6.49 -5.01
C LYS A 60 -15.30 6.85 -3.85
N LYS A 61 -15.01 5.88 -2.96
CA LYS A 61 -14.10 6.11 -1.84
C LYS A 61 -12.66 6.20 -2.30
N TRP A 62 -12.27 5.37 -3.26
CA TRP A 62 -10.95 5.41 -3.88
C TRP A 62 -10.68 6.76 -4.56
N ASP A 63 -11.63 7.26 -5.36
CA ASP A 63 -11.48 8.55 -6.04
C ASP A 63 -11.34 9.71 -5.04
N ALA A 64 -12.14 9.70 -3.96
CA ALA A 64 -12.01 10.68 -2.89
C ALA A 64 -10.65 10.58 -2.17
N PHE A 65 -10.17 9.37 -1.92
CA PHE A 65 -8.85 9.13 -1.33
C PHE A 65 -7.72 9.67 -2.22
N VAL A 66 -7.73 9.37 -3.52
CA VAL A 66 -6.74 9.88 -4.48
C VAL A 66 -6.73 11.40 -4.50
N LEU A 67 -7.91 12.04 -4.52
CA LEU A 67 -8.01 13.50 -4.46
C LEU A 67 -7.43 14.08 -3.17
N GLY A 68 -7.67 13.45 -2.02
CA GLY A 68 -7.08 13.85 -0.74
C GLY A 68 -5.56 13.74 -0.73
N VAL A 69 -5.01 12.64 -1.25
CA VAL A 69 -3.56 12.44 -1.41
C VAL A 69 -2.96 13.52 -2.31
N GLN A 70 -3.56 13.79 -3.47
CA GLN A 70 -3.09 14.83 -4.39
C GLN A 70 -3.19 16.25 -3.81
N ALA A 71 -4.14 16.49 -2.91
CA ALA A 71 -4.28 17.75 -2.21
C ALA A 71 -3.27 17.94 -1.07
N GLY A 72 -2.41 16.95 -0.80
CA GLY A 72 -1.44 16.99 0.30
C GLY A 72 -2.08 16.83 1.68
N GLU A 73 -3.30 16.28 1.77
CA GLU A 73 -4.02 16.13 3.05
C GLU A 73 -3.24 15.26 4.06
N PHE A 74 -2.29 14.45 3.58
CA PHE A 74 -1.49 13.52 4.39
C PHE A 74 -0.03 13.95 4.60
N ASP A 75 0.42 15.09 4.08
CA ASP A 75 1.83 15.51 4.19
C ASP A 75 2.23 15.87 5.64
N HIS A 76 1.25 16.21 6.48
CA HIS A 76 1.48 16.59 7.87
C HIS A 76 1.78 15.40 8.81
N PHE A 77 1.68 14.15 8.33
CA PHE A 77 1.97 12.94 9.13
C PHE A 77 3.47 12.60 9.21
N VAL A 78 4.34 13.36 8.54
CA VAL A 78 5.79 13.11 8.46
C VAL A 78 6.60 13.94 9.47
N GLU A 79 5.99 14.92 10.16
CA GLU A 79 6.64 15.68 11.23
C GLU A 79 6.94 14.77 12.44
N GLY A 80 8.19 14.29 12.50
CA GLY A 80 8.69 13.43 13.58
C GLY A 80 9.81 12.45 13.20
N VAL A 81 10.21 12.36 11.91
CA VAL A 81 11.27 11.45 11.43
C VAL A 81 12.64 12.14 11.30
N GLU A 82 12.91 13.24 12.00
CA GLU A 82 14.22 13.94 11.97
C GLU A 82 15.18 13.47 13.07
N GLY A 83 15.36 12.16 13.26
CA GLY A 83 16.13 11.65 14.40
C GLY A 83 16.99 10.41 14.18
N VAL A 84 17.25 10.00 12.94
CA VAL A 84 18.08 8.80 12.66
C VAL A 84 19.29 9.14 11.78
N GLU A 85 19.93 10.28 12.02
CA GLU A 85 21.27 10.57 11.49
C GLU A 85 22.16 11.11 12.62
N GLU A 86 22.68 10.22 13.47
CA GLU A 86 23.99 10.33 14.14
C GLU A 86 24.12 9.24 15.22
N ALA A 87 24.60 8.05 14.83
CA ALA A 87 25.35 7.19 15.72
C ALA A 87 26.00 6.08 14.88
N GLU A 88 27.17 6.34 14.28
CA GLU A 88 28.27 5.37 14.13
C GLU A 88 29.58 6.14 13.91
N GLY A 89 30.00 6.83 14.97
CA GLY A 89 31.34 7.38 15.11
C GLY A 89 31.87 7.03 16.50
N VAL A 90 32.35 5.79 16.66
CA VAL A 90 33.46 5.39 17.57
C VAL A 90 33.51 3.86 17.56
N GLU A 91 34.64 3.29 17.16
CA GLU A 91 35.37 2.19 17.82
C GLU A 91 36.41 1.61 16.84
N GLY A 92 37.71 1.76 17.11
CA GLY A 92 38.72 1.08 16.30
C GLY A 92 40.19 1.51 16.40
N SER A 93 40.74 1.60 17.62
CA SER A 93 42.18 1.56 18.01
C SER A 93 43.13 2.68 17.56
#